data_AF-A0A1Y2MIH9-F1
#
_entry.id   AF-A0A1Y2MIH9-F1
#
_cell.length_a   1.000
_cell.length_b   1.000
_cell.length_c   1.000
_cell.angle_alpha   90.00
_cell.angle_beta   90.00
_cell.angle_gamma   90.00
#
_symmetry.space_group_name_H-M   'P 1'
#
loop_
_entity.id
_entity.type
_entity.pdbx_description
1 polymer ?
#
loop_
_entity_poly.entity_id
_entity_poly.type
_entity_poly.pdbx_seq_one_letter_code
_entity_poly.pdbx_strand_id
1 'polypeptide(L)'
;MSTTAAQQSTGTPLPVLTDVSATPAQLPVADAETYAGWFACLAEPTRVRLLHAVAVAARAVAVGELAEQLGISQSTCSHHLRKLADVGFVSLHKEKTATLVSVHPACCTGLPHAADAVMGMLGPRPCCPTDLPADVTVRAMQAGDWAAVRRIYAEGIATGHATFDTEVPERRELDRRWLPEHRWVAELDGHIVGWAALAPVSTRPVYAGVAESSIYVADGSRGRGIGKALIHQQVTAADAAGLWTLQTAIFPENRASVALHQSAGYRTLGLRERIGRHYGVWRDTVFLERRTATDPD
;
A
#
# COMPACT_ATOMS: atom_id res chain seq x y z
N MET A 1 -18.36 -38.86 63.13
CA MET A 1 -18.90 -37.94 62.10
C MET A 1 -17.75 -37.00 61.75
N SER A 2 -17.05 -37.29 60.65
CA SER A 2 -17.23 -36.56 59.37
C SER A 2 -16.34 -35.31 59.37
N THR A 3 -15.45 -34.99 58.43
CA THR A 3 -15.00 -35.61 57.17
C THR A 3 -13.71 -34.85 56.78
N THR A 4 -12.81 -35.55 56.10
CA THR A 4 -11.73 -35.04 55.24
C THR A 4 -12.14 -33.86 54.37
N ALA A 5 -11.28 -32.83 54.24
CA ALA A 5 -11.27 -31.96 53.07
C ALA A 5 -9.84 -31.57 52.72
N ALA A 6 -9.36 -32.16 51.62
CA ALA A 6 -8.06 -31.91 51.02
C ALA A 6 -8.01 -30.50 50.40
N GLN A 7 -6.88 -29.83 50.59
CA GLN A 7 -6.48 -28.68 49.78
C GLN A 7 -6.33 -29.12 48.32
N GLN A 8 -7.16 -28.55 47.44
CA GLN A 8 -6.92 -28.53 46.00
C GLN A 8 -6.81 -27.07 45.57
N SER A 9 -5.59 -26.64 45.27
CA SER A 9 -5.34 -25.38 44.56
C SER A 9 -5.85 -25.53 43.13
N THR A 10 -7.01 -24.96 42.84
CA THR A 10 -7.47 -24.78 41.46
C THR A 10 -6.75 -23.56 40.89
N GLY A 11 -5.50 -23.74 40.51
CA GLY A 11 -4.82 -22.83 39.60
C GLY A 11 -5.49 -22.96 38.23
N THR A 12 -6.28 -21.96 37.84
CA THR A 12 -6.71 -21.81 36.45
C THR A 12 -5.45 -21.67 35.60
N PRO A 13 -5.20 -22.53 34.60
CA PRO A 13 -4.07 -22.32 33.72
C PRO A 13 -4.33 -21.03 32.95
N LEU A 14 -3.41 -20.06 33.05
CA LEU A 14 -3.36 -18.95 32.11
C LEU A 14 -3.34 -19.53 30.69
N PRO A 15 -4.08 -18.95 29.73
CA PRO A 15 -3.96 -19.36 28.35
C PRO A 15 -2.50 -19.14 27.94
N VAL A 16 -1.83 -20.24 27.61
CA VAL A 16 -0.54 -20.21 26.94
C VAL A 16 -0.77 -19.44 25.65
N LEU A 17 -0.23 -18.21 25.59
CA LEU A 17 -0.11 -17.47 24.35
C LEU A 17 0.72 -18.34 23.43
N THR A 18 0.04 -19.07 22.54
CA THR A 18 0.68 -19.75 21.42
C THR A 18 1.36 -18.65 20.62
N ASP A 19 2.68 -18.66 20.73
CA ASP A 19 3.61 -17.94 19.88
C ASP A 19 3.29 -18.33 18.43
N VAL A 20 2.44 -17.53 17.78
CA VAL A 20 2.31 -17.55 16.32
C VAL A 20 3.49 -16.76 15.81
N SER A 21 4.66 -17.37 15.90
CA SER A 21 5.77 -17.10 15.00
C SER A 21 5.26 -17.37 13.59
N ALA A 22 4.64 -16.35 13.00
CA ALA A 22 4.12 -16.41 11.64
C ALA A 22 5.32 -16.63 10.71
N THR A 23 5.55 -17.88 10.35
CA THR A 23 6.48 -18.24 9.28
C THR A 23 6.17 -17.32 8.10
N PRO A 24 7.15 -16.55 7.58
CA PRO A 24 6.88 -15.64 6.47
C PRO A 24 6.28 -16.47 5.35
N ALA A 25 5.07 -16.12 4.91
CA ALA A 25 4.40 -16.95 3.92
C ALA A 25 5.28 -17.01 2.67
N GLN A 26 5.57 -18.24 2.27
CA GLN A 26 6.36 -18.51 1.07
C GLN A 26 5.46 -18.32 -0.14
N LEU A 27 6.04 -17.84 -1.24
CA LEU A 27 5.31 -17.77 -2.50
C LEU A 27 4.82 -19.19 -2.87
N PRO A 28 3.52 -19.39 -3.14
CA PRO A 28 3.00 -20.69 -3.53
C PRO A 28 3.75 -21.24 -4.75
N VAL A 29 3.99 -22.56 -4.77
CA VAL A 29 4.75 -23.21 -5.86
C VAL A 29 4.12 -22.92 -7.23
N ALA A 30 2.78 -22.96 -7.33
CA ALA A 30 2.06 -22.65 -8.56
C ALA A 30 2.27 -21.19 -9.05
N ASP A 31 2.35 -20.24 -8.12
CA ASP A 31 2.62 -18.84 -8.46
C ASP A 31 4.07 -18.67 -8.90
N ALA A 32 5.01 -19.32 -8.21
CA ALA A 32 6.43 -19.32 -8.58
C ALA A 32 6.66 -19.92 -9.99
N GLU A 33 6.00 -21.03 -10.31
CA GLU A 33 6.03 -21.65 -11.65
C GLU A 33 5.43 -20.72 -12.71
N THR A 34 4.31 -20.08 -12.39
CA THR A 34 3.66 -19.11 -13.29
C THR A 34 4.59 -17.94 -13.60
N TYR A 35 5.18 -17.32 -12.57
CA TYR A 35 6.09 -16.19 -12.75
C TYR A 35 7.39 -16.60 -13.45
N ALA A 36 7.93 -17.78 -13.15
CA ALA A 36 9.08 -18.33 -13.88
C ALA A 36 8.76 -18.49 -15.37
N GLY A 37 7.57 -18.99 -15.71
CA GLY A 37 7.07 -19.06 -17.08
C GLY A 37 6.98 -17.69 -17.75
N TRP A 38 6.49 -16.68 -17.04
CA TRP A 38 6.45 -15.29 -17.51
C TRP A 38 7.84 -14.72 -17.80
N PHE A 39 8.77 -14.83 -16.85
CA PHE A 39 10.13 -14.32 -17.03
C PHE A 39 10.89 -15.07 -18.12
N ALA A 40 10.79 -16.40 -18.18
CA ALA A 40 11.39 -17.19 -19.24
C ALA A 40 10.84 -16.81 -20.63
N CYS A 41 9.54 -16.52 -20.70
CA CYS A 41 8.95 -15.99 -21.92
C CYS A 41 9.48 -14.59 -22.24
N LEU A 42 9.54 -13.65 -21.29
CA LEU A 42 10.02 -12.29 -21.56
C LEU A 42 11.55 -12.15 -21.72
N ALA A 43 12.34 -13.18 -21.40
CA ALA A 43 13.80 -13.20 -21.59
C ALA A 43 14.25 -13.24 -23.08
N GLU A 44 13.36 -12.96 -24.03
CA GLU A 44 13.68 -12.90 -25.46
C GLU A 44 13.24 -11.54 -26.06
N PRO A 45 14.16 -10.79 -26.70
CA PRO A 45 13.89 -9.42 -27.15
C PRO A 45 12.72 -9.28 -28.15
N THR A 46 12.54 -10.24 -29.06
CA THR A 46 11.47 -10.19 -30.07
C THR A 46 10.10 -10.31 -29.42
N ARG A 47 9.95 -11.15 -28.38
CA ARG A 47 8.71 -11.25 -27.59
C ARG A 47 8.40 -9.97 -26.82
N VAL A 48 9.40 -9.32 -26.22
CA VAL A 48 9.21 -8.02 -25.56
C VAL A 48 8.75 -6.96 -26.56
N ARG A 49 9.39 -6.89 -27.74
CA ARG A 49 9.00 -5.96 -28.82
C ARG A 49 7.59 -6.23 -29.34
N LEU A 50 7.22 -7.51 -29.54
CA LEU A 50 5.88 -7.89 -29.98
C LEU A 50 4.82 -7.53 -28.95
N LEU A 51 5.04 -7.85 -27.67
CA LEU A 51 4.11 -7.53 -26.60
C LEU A 51 3.90 -6.01 -26.48
N HIS A 52 4.98 -5.23 -26.60
CA HIS A 52 4.90 -3.77 -26.63
C HIS A 52 4.10 -3.25 -27.83
N ALA A 53 4.37 -3.77 -29.04
CA ALA A 53 3.64 -3.36 -30.25
C ALA A 53 2.13 -3.65 -30.16
N VAL A 54 1.76 -4.82 -29.63
CA VAL A 54 0.35 -5.18 -29.41
C VAL A 54 -0.29 -4.29 -28.33
N ALA A 55 0.44 -3.98 -27.25
CA ALA A 55 -0.06 -3.13 -26.17
C ALA A 55 -0.29 -1.67 -26.61
N VAL A 56 0.60 -1.10 -27.42
CA VAL A 56 0.50 0.28 -27.92
C VAL A 56 -0.61 0.44 -28.97
N ALA A 57 -0.90 -0.62 -29.74
CA ALA A 57 -1.91 -0.54 -30.79
C ALA A 57 -3.33 -0.27 -30.27
N ALA A 58 -3.62 -0.55 -29.00
CA ALA A 58 -4.94 -0.35 -28.34
C ALA A 58 -6.14 -1.00 -29.08
N ARG A 59 -5.88 -1.93 -30.01
CA ARG A 59 -6.84 -2.72 -30.78
C ARG A 59 -6.25 -4.11 -31.07
N ALA A 60 -7.08 -5.00 -31.61
CA ALA A 60 -6.58 -6.25 -32.15
C ALA A 60 -5.76 -5.99 -33.44
N VAL A 61 -4.57 -6.60 -33.53
CA VAL A 61 -3.60 -6.38 -34.62
C VAL A 61 -3.37 -7.68 -35.37
N ALA A 62 -3.32 -7.63 -36.71
CA ALA A 62 -3.04 -8.82 -37.50
C ALA A 62 -1.58 -9.26 -37.35
N VAL A 63 -1.33 -10.57 -37.33
CA VAL A 63 0.04 -11.12 -37.27
C VAL A 63 0.94 -10.59 -38.39
N GLY A 64 0.37 -10.41 -39.59
CA GLY A 64 1.11 -9.87 -40.73
C GLY A 64 1.56 -8.42 -40.52
N GLU A 65 0.69 -7.60 -39.94
CA GLU A 65 0.98 -6.20 -39.61
C GLU A 65 2.09 -6.10 -38.56
N LEU A 66 2.05 -6.95 -37.53
CA LEU A 66 3.11 -7.02 -36.51
C LEU A 66 4.46 -7.48 -37.09
N ALA A 67 4.44 -8.47 -37.99
CA ALA A 67 5.66 -8.97 -38.63
C ALA A 67 6.34 -7.86 -39.45
N GLU A 68 5.55 -7.10 -40.22
CA GLU A 68 6.02 -5.95 -40.99
C GLU A 68 6.58 -4.85 -40.09
N GLN A 69 5.84 -4.45 -39.05
CA GLN A 69 6.25 -3.41 -38.11
C GLN A 69 7.58 -3.73 -37.41
N LEU A 70 7.82 -5.00 -37.08
CA LEU A 70 9.04 -5.42 -36.38
C LEU A 70 10.20 -5.76 -37.32
N GLY A 71 9.95 -5.86 -38.63
CA GLY A 71 10.94 -6.27 -39.63
C GLY A 71 11.32 -7.75 -39.51
N ILE A 72 10.38 -8.63 -39.15
CA ILE A 72 10.60 -10.07 -38.98
C ILE A 72 9.69 -10.89 -39.88
N SER A 73 10.01 -12.17 -40.10
CA SER A 73 9.16 -13.04 -40.90
C SER A 73 7.82 -13.34 -40.20
N GLN A 74 6.76 -13.56 -40.96
CA GLN A 74 5.45 -13.94 -40.39
C GLN A 74 5.51 -15.26 -39.61
N SER A 75 6.35 -16.22 -40.02
CA SER A 75 6.51 -17.49 -39.29
C SER A 75 7.22 -17.27 -37.94
N THR A 76 8.25 -16.42 -37.90
CA THR A 76 8.91 -15.98 -36.66
C THR A 76 7.92 -15.26 -35.76
N CYS A 77 7.18 -14.28 -36.28
CA CYS A 77 6.15 -13.55 -35.53
C CYS A 77 5.11 -14.49 -34.93
N SER A 78 4.55 -15.40 -35.74
CA SER A 78 3.57 -16.40 -35.29
C SER A 78 4.11 -17.31 -34.19
N HIS A 79 5.38 -17.73 -34.31
CA HIS A 79 6.03 -18.56 -33.30
C HIS A 79 6.14 -17.86 -31.95
N HIS A 80 6.63 -16.62 -31.93
CA HIS A 80 6.77 -15.83 -30.70
C HIS A 80 5.41 -15.47 -30.09
N LEU A 81 4.41 -15.17 -30.92
CA LEU A 81 3.04 -14.89 -30.47
C LEU A 81 2.37 -16.10 -29.82
N ARG A 82 2.60 -17.31 -30.33
CA ARG A 82 2.11 -18.54 -29.68
C ARG A 82 2.72 -18.70 -28.29
N LYS A 83 4.04 -18.50 -28.16
CA LYS A 83 4.73 -18.54 -26.86
C LYS A 83 4.21 -17.50 -25.88
N LEU A 84 3.89 -16.29 -26.36
CA LEU A 84 3.26 -15.25 -25.56
C LEU A 84 1.83 -15.65 -25.13
N ALA A 85 1.07 -16.30 -26.02
CA ALA A 85 -0.28 -16.78 -25.70
C ALA A 85 -0.27 -17.95 -24.70
N ASP A 86 0.68 -18.87 -24.82
CA ASP A 86 0.82 -20.04 -23.93
C ASP A 86 1.01 -19.63 -22.45
N VAL A 87 1.70 -18.51 -22.20
CA VAL A 87 1.90 -17.95 -20.86
C VAL A 87 0.84 -16.89 -20.48
N GLY A 88 -0.11 -16.63 -21.37
CA GLY A 88 -1.24 -15.74 -21.14
C GLY A 88 -1.01 -14.26 -21.42
N PHE A 89 0.09 -13.83 -22.06
CA PHE A 89 0.36 -12.41 -22.36
C PHE A 89 -0.55 -11.81 -23.43
N VAL A 90 -0.92 -12.61 -24.41
CA VAL A 90 -1.74 -12.19 -25.56
C VAL A 90 -2.83 -13.21 -25.83
N SER A 91 -3.95 -12.75 -26.37
CA SER A 91 -5.00 -13.60 -26.90
C SER A 91 -4.90 -13.63 -28.43
N LEU A 92 -5.03 -14.81 -29.00
CA LEU A 92 -5.04 -15.03 -30.44
C LEU A 92 -6.46 -15.37 -30.87
N HIS A 93 -7.02 -14.58 -31.78
CA HIS A 93 -8.36 -14.78 -32.33
C HIS A 93 -8.29 -14.90 -33.85
N LYS A 94 -9.00 -15.86 -34.44
CA LYS A 94 -9.06 -16.00 -35.90
C LYS A 94 -10.24 -15.21 -36.43
N GLU A 95 -9.99 -14.24 -37.31
CA GLU A 95 -11.01 -13.48 -38.00
C GLU A 95 -10.85 -13.62 -39.51
N LYS A 96 -11.81 -14.31 -40.14
CA LYS A 96 -11.76 -14.71 -41.56
C LYS A 96 -10.45 -15.47 -41.87
N THR A 97 -9.53 -14.86 -42.61
CA THR A 97 -8.25 -15.42 -43.04
C THR A 97 -7.07 -14.94 -42.19
N ALA A 98 -7.26 -13.97 -41.30
CA ALA A 98 -6.20 -13.39 -40.49
C ALA A 98 -6.28 -13.87 -39.03
N THR A 99 -5.12 -14.07 -38.42
CA THR A 99 -5.01 -14.18 -36.96
C THR A 99 -4.80 -12.78 -36.40
N LEU A 100 -5.69 -12.38 -35.50
CA LEU A 100 -5.61 -11.15 -34.75
C LEU A 100 -5.06 -11.43 -33.35
N VAL A 101 -4.31 -10.47 -32.83
CA VAL A 101 -3.64 -10.52 -31.54
C VAL A 101 -4.10 -9.34 -30.70
N SER A 102 -4.47 -9.57 -29.45
CA SER A 102 -4.74 -8.53 -28.46
C SER A 102 -4.02 -8.83 -27.15
N VAL A 103 -3.75 -7.81 -26.33
CA VAL A 103 -3.22 -8.03 -24.98
C VAL A 103 -4.30 -8.69 -24.13
N HIS A 104 -3.92 -9.72 -23.38
CA HIS A 104 -4.83 -10.33 -22.43
C HIS A 104 -5.10 -9.36 -21.26
N PRO A 105 -6.35 -9.01 -20.92
CA PRO A 105 -6.64 -8.01 -19.89
C PRO A 105 -6.02 -8.30 -18.52
N ALA A 106 -5.88 -9.58 -18.16
CA ALA A 106 -5.24 -10.00 -16.91
C ALA A 106 -3.75 -9.63 -16.81
N CYS A 107 -3.06 -9.36 -17.94
CA CYS A 107 -1.65 -8.95 -17.93
C CYS A 107 -1.46 -7.50 -17.50
N CYS A 108 -2.45 -6.64 -17.74
CA CYS A 108 -2.43 -5.25 -17.29
C CYS A 108 -2.45 -5.13 -15.76
N THR A 109 -2.99 -6.14 -15.08
CA THR A 109 -3.04 -6.21 -13.62
C THR A 109 -2.00 -7.16 -13.03
N GLY A 110 -1.50 -8.16 -13.77
CA GLY A 110 -0.65 -9.22 -13.22
C GLY A 110 0.86 -8.97 -13.22
N LEU A 111 1.41 -8.35 -14.27
CA LEU A 111 2.87 -8.24 -14.47
C LEU A 111 3.60 -7.40 -13.40
N PRO A 112 3.12 -6.19 -13.04
CA PRO A 112 3.68 -5.42 -11.93
C PRO A 112 3.62 -6.20 -10.61
N HIS A 113 2.52 -6.93 -10.39
CA HIS A 113 2.33 -7.75 -9.20
C HIS A 113 3.26 -8.98 -9.16
N ALA A 114 3.64 -9.58 -10.30
CA ALA A 114 4.56 -10.72 -10.31
C ALA A 114 5.98 -10.34 -9.88
N ALA A 115 6.48 -9.19 -10.34
CA ALA A 115 7.76 -8.67 -9.85
C ALA A 115 7.69 -8.38 -8.35
N ASP A 116 6.62 -7.73 -7.90
CA ASP A 116 6.35 -7.49 -6.48
C ASP A 116 6.27 -8.80 -5.67
N ALA A 117 5.61 -9.84 -6.19
CA ALA A 117 5.45 -11.14 -5.55
C ALA A 117 6.80 -11.84 -5.35
N VAL A 118 7.62 -11.87 -6.41
CA VAL A 118 8.95 -12.47 -6.42
C VAL A 118 9.89 -11.73 -5.47
N MET A 119 9.73 -10.40 -5.37
CA MET A 119 10.49 -9.56 -4.45
C MET A 119 9.92 -9.57 -3.01
N GLY A 120 8.89 -10.38 -2.73
CA GLY A 120 8.32 -10.55 -1.38
C GLY A 120 7.33 -9.46 -0.96
N MET A 121 6.89 -8.59 -1.87
CA MET A 121 5.99 -7.46 -1.62
C MET A 121 4.50 -7.85 -1.54
N LEU A 122 4.17 -9.12 -1.87
CA LEU A 122 2.82 -9.71 -1.77
C LEU A 122 2.64 -10.69 -0.60
N GLY A 123 3.64 -10.84 0.29
CA GLY A 123 3.49 -11.65 1.50
C GLY A 123 2.34 -11.15 2.40
N PRO A 124 1.85 -11.98 3.35
CA PRO A 124 0.82 -11.58 4.30
C PRO A 124 1.29 -10.30 4.98
N ARG A 125 0.54 -9.23 4.72
CA ARG A 125 0.87 -7.92 5.27
C ARG A 125 0.42 -7.90 6.73
N PRO A 126 1.26 -7.41 7.65
CA PRO A 126 0.80 -7.19 9.00
C PRO A 126 -0.40 -6.24 8.96
N CYS A 127 -1.44 -6.53 9.74
CA CYS A 127 -2.62 -5.66 9.82
C CYS A 127 -2.27 -4.28 10.41
N CYS A 128 -1.32 -4.27 11.35
CA CYS A 128 -0.76 -3.13 12.05
C CYS A 128 0.56 -3.54 12.75
N PRO A 129 1.42 -2.58 13.16
CA PRO A 129 2.55 -2.87 14.03
C PRO A 129 2.07 -3.39 15.39
N THR A 130 2.76 -4.40 15.92
CA THR A 130 2.47 -4.99 17.26
C THR A 130 3.51 -4.61 18.31
N ASP A 131 4.70 -4.17 17.90
CA ASP A 131 5.79 -3.72 18.77
C ASP A 131 5.61 -2.24 19.16
N LEU A 132 4.57 -1.98 19.96
CA LEU A 132 4.22 -0.63 20.38
C LEU A 132 5.01 -0.20 21.63
N PRO A 133 5.46 1.06 21.71
CA PRO A 133 6.09 1.60 22.92
C PRO A 133 5.08 1.68 24.08
N ALA A 134 5.44 1.12 25.24
CA ALA A 134 4.57 1.06 26.41
C ALA A 134 4.39 2.42 27.13
N ASP A 135 5.32 3.35 26.92
CA ASP A 135 5.35 4.69 27.51
C ASP A 135 4.59 5.74 26.69
N VAL A 136 4.10 5.39 25.50
CA VAL A 136 3.33 6.29 24.63
C VAL A 136 1.85 5.98 24.72
N THR A 137 1.06 6.96 25.13
CA THR A 137 -0.40 6.87 25.12
C THR A 137 -0.96 7.54 23.88
N VAL A 138 -1.76 6.82 23.09
CA VAL A 138 -2.51 7.42 21.97
C VAL A 138 -3.95 7.62 22.39
N ARG A 139 -4.48 8.83 22.21
CA ARG A 139 -5.84 9.19 22.59
C ARG A 139 -6.49 10.09 21.54
N ALA A 140 -7.82 10.19 21.60
CA ALA A 140 -8.56 11.14 20.77
C ALA A 140 -8.05 12.57 21.02
N MET A 141 -7.94 13.33 19.93
CA MET A 141 -7.56 14.74 19.97
C MET A 141 -8.66 15.57 20.64
N GLN A 142 -8.27 16.48 21.52
CA GLN A 142 -9.16 17.39 22.23
C GLN A 142 -8.89 18.85 21.84
N ALA A 143 -9.78 19.75 22.24
CA ALA A 143 -9.66 21.18 21.94
C ALA A 143 -8.37 21.83 22.50
N GLY A 144 -7.82 21.30 23.61
CA GLY A 144 -6.56 21.77 24.19
C GLY A 144 -5.32 21.43 23.37
N ASP A 145 -5.38 20.41 22.50
CA ASP A 145 -4.20 19.86 21.83
C ASP A 145 -3.77 20.66 20.58
N TRP A 146 -4.62 21.58 20.10
CA TRP A 146 -4.40 22.29 18.83
C TRP A 146 -3.07 23.04 18.75
N ALA A 147 -2.61 23.61 19.87
CA ALA A 147 -1.32 24.31 19.92
C ALA A 147 -0.17 23.35 19.61
N ALA A 148 -0.18 22.15 20.20
CA ALA A 148 0.84 21.14 19.96
C ALA A 148 0.74 20.53 18.56
N VAL A 149 -0.48 20.25 18.09
CA VAL A 149 -0.72 19.72 16.73
C VAL A 149 -0.16 20.68 15.67
N ARG A 150 -0.46 21.98 15.76
CA ARG A 150 0.04 22.98 14.82
C ARG A 150 1.56 23.16 14.91
N ARG A 151 2.14 23.11 16.12
CA ARG A 151 3.61 23.12 16.30
C ARG A 151 4.26 21.93 15.58
N ILE A 152 3.76 20.72 15.79
CA ILE A 152 4.29 19.51 15.15
C ILE A 152 4.11 19.55 13.63
N TYR A 153 3.01 20.14 13.14
CA TYR A 153 2.82 20.38 11.70
C TYR A 153 3.92 21.32 11.16
N ALA A 154 4.20 22.42 11.87
CA ALA A 154 5.26 23.37 11.50
C ALA A 154 6.64 22.68 11.43
N GLU A 155 6.95 21.82 12.40
CA GLU A 155 8.18 21.02 12.41
C GLU A 155 8.24 20.11 11.17
N GLY A 156 7.11 19.49 10.80
CA GLY A 156 7.00 18.71 9.57
C GLY A 156 7.28 19.52 8.31
N ILE A 157 6.68 20.71 8.17
CA ILE A 157 6.93 21.63 7.06
C ILE A 157 8.41 22.02 7.00
N ALA A 158 9.02 22.33 8.15
CA ALA A 158 10.41 22.74 8.25
C ALA A 158 11.39 21.68 7.73
N THR A 159 11.03 20.38 7.80
CA THR A 159 11.85 19.32 7.19
C THR A 159 11.90 19.40 5.67
N GLY A 160 10.91 20.03 5.03
CA GLY A 160 10.73 20.00 3.58
C GLY A 160 10.36 18.62 3.01
N HIS A 161 10.18 17.58 3.83
CA HIS A 161 9.94 16.19 3.40
C HIS A 161 8.64 15.58 3.94
N ALA A 162 7.79 16.36 4.60
CA ALA A 162 6.54 15.86 5.18
C ALA A 162 5.28 16.19 4.36
N THR A 163 5.23 17.38 3.73
CA THR A 163 4.04 17.89 3.04
C THR A 163 4.41 18.87 1.93
N PHE A 164 3.47 19.11 1.03
CA PHE A 164 3.54 20.22 0.05
C PHE A 164 3.09 21.57 0.64
N ASP A 165 2.46 21.58 1.81
CA ASP A 165 2.11 22.82 2.48
C ASP A 165 3.37 23.60 2.84
N THR A 166 3.35 24.90 2.53
CA THR A 166 4.44 25.83 2.84
C THR A 166 4.20 26.62 4.12
N GLU A 167 2.95 26.62 4.61
CA GLU A 167 2.52 27.25 5.86
C GLU A 167 1.60 26.30 6.62
N VAL A 168 1.56 26.42 7.96
CA VAL A 168 0.68 25.58 8.78
C VAL A 168 -0.77 25.99 8.53
N PRO A 169 -1.64 25.08 8.05
CA PRO A 169 -3.04 25.41 7.81
C PRO A 169 -3.74 25.92 9.07
N GLU A 170 -4.77 26.74 8.85
CA GLU A 170 -5.58 27.26 9.95
C GLU A 170 -6.33 26.13 10.66
N ARG A 171 -6.52 26.27 11.98
CA ARG A 171 -7.25 25.26 12.78
C ARG A 171 -8.60 24.91 12.16
N ARG A 172 -9.37 25.93 11.77
CA ARG A 172 -10.70 25.77 11.16
C ARG A 172 -10.67 24.97 9.85
N GLU A 173 -9.55 25.00 9.14
CA GLU A 173 -9.40 24.27 7.88
C GLU A 173 -9.12 22.80 8.15
N LEU A 174 -8.16 22.50 9.03
CA LEU A 174 -7.89 21.14 9.49
C LEU A 174 -9.13 20.51 10.12
N ASP A 175 -9.85 21.27 10.93
CA ASP A 175 -11.09 20.84 11.59
C ASP A 175 -12.22 20.50 10.62
N ARG A 176 -12.28 21.14 9.44
CA ARG A 176 -13.21 20.77 8.36
C ARG A 176 -12.71 19.60 7.51
N ARG A 177 -11.38 19.54 7.31
CA ARG A 177 -10.73 18.56 6.43
C ARG A 177 -10.73 17.17 7.03
N TRP A 178 -10.45 17.06 8.33
CA TRP A 178 -10.30 15.79 9.01
C TRP A 178 -11.65 15.20 9.42
N LEU A 179 -11.76 13.88 9.40
CA LEU A 179 -12.91 13.17 9.97
C LEU A 179 -12.93 13.36 11.49
N PRO A 180 -14.04 13.79 12.12
CA PRO A 180 -14.08 14.11 13.56
C PRO A 180 -13.63 12.98 14.48
N GLU A 181 -14.02 11.74 14.19
CA GLU A 181 -13.73 10.56 15.02
C GLU A 181 -12.37 9.92 14.73
N HIS A 182 -11.65 10.44 13.73
CA HIS A 182 -10.36 9.88 13.30
C HIS A 182 -9.22 10.90 13.43
N ARG A 183 -9.10 11.46 14.64
CA ARG A 183 -8.04 12.41 15.03
C ARG A 183 -7.45 11.99 16.36
N TRP A 184 -6.16 11.76 16.38
CA TRP A 184 -5.47 11.27 17.57
C TRP A 184 -4.20 12.05 17.83
N VAL A 185 -3.82 12.08 19.09
CA VAL A 185 -2.54 12.61 19.57
C VAL A 185 -1.81 11.51 20.31
N ALA A 186 -0.49 11.48 20.16
CA ALA A 186 0.40 10.65 20.96
C ALA A 186 0.98 11.51 22.08
N GLU A 187 0.81 11.03 23.30
CA GLU A 187 1.28 11.65 24.52
C GLU A 187 2.40 10.80 25.14
N LEU A 188 3.46 11.48 25.58
CA LEU A 188 4.61 10.88 26.22
C LEU A 188 5.10 11.84 27.31
N ASP A 189 5.24 11.33 28.54
CA ASP A 189 5.62 12.13 29.71
C ASP A 189 4.75 13.40 29.88
N GLY A 190 3.44 13.29 29.60
CA GLY A 190 2.48 14.41 29.68
C GLY A 190 2.54 15.41 28.51
N HIS A 191 3.37 15.15 27.50
CA HIS A 191 3.56 16.05 26.35
C HIS A 191 3.04 15.43 25.06
N ILE A 192 2.39 16.25 24.23
CA ILE A 192 1.98 15.85 22.89
C ILE A 192 3.19 15.84 21.96
N VAL A 193 3.54 14.65 21.50
CA VAL A 193 4.76 14.34 20.73
C VAL A 193 4.47 13.81 19.32
N GLY A 194 3.20 13.62 18.97
CA GLY A 194 2.78 13.27 17.62
C GLY A 194 1.28 13.37 17.46
N TRP A 195 0.81 13.31 16.21
CA TRP A 195 -0.62 13.25 15.89
C TRP A 195 -0.86 12.47 14.61
N ALA A 196 -2.08 11.96 14.48
CA ALA A 196 -2.57 11.30 13.27
C ALA A 196 -4.00 11.76 12.96
N ALA A 197 -4.32 11.86 11.68
CA ALA A 197 -5.65 12.21 11.22
C ALA A 197 -5.99 11.49 9.91
N LEU A 198 -7.29 11.24 9.71
CA LEU A 198 -7.85 10.79 8.44
C LEU A 198 -8.68 11.90 7.81
N ALA A 199 -8.65 12.00 6.48
CA ALA A 199 -9.49 12.90 5.69
C ALA A 199 -10.20 12.14 4.56
N PRO A 200 -11.44 12.47 4.17
CA PRO A 200 -12.08 11.84 3.02
C PRO A 200 -11.34 12.21 1.73
N VAL A 201 -11.20 11.26 0.81
CA VAL A 201 -10.48 11.50 -0.46
C VAL A 201 -11.36 12.11 -1.55
N SER A 202 -12.68 12.01 -1.38
CA SER A 202 -13.67 12.45 -2.36
C SER A 202 -15.02 12.65 -1.69
N THR A 203 -15.83 13.54 -2.24
CA THR A 203 -17.23 13.77 -1.83
C THR A 203 -18.21 12.83 -2.52
N ARG A 204 -17.77 12.05 -3.52
CA ARG A 204 -18.63 11.09 -4.22
C ARG A 204 -18.91 9.88 -3.31
N PRO A 205 -20.17 9.44 -3.16
CA PRO A 205 -20.54 8.34 -2.25
C PRO A 205 -19.77 7.04 -2.47
N VAL A 206 -19.35 6.75 -3.70
CA VAL A 206 -18.55 5.56 -4.05
C VAL A 206 -17.17 5.49 -3.38
N TYR A 207 -16.70 6.59 -2.77
CA TYR A 207 -15.45 6.66 -2.02
C TYR A 207 -15.67 6.89 -0.51
N ALA A 208 -16.88 6.67 0.02
CA ALA A 208 -17.22 6.99 1.40
C ALA A 208 -16.31 6.33 2.46
N GLY A 209 -15.81 5.12 2.19
CA GLY A 209 -14.85 4.42 3.06
C GLY A 209 -13.42 4.47 2.56
N VAL A 210 -13.08 5.46 1.73
CA VAL A 210 -11.70 5.75 1.33
C VAL A 210 -11.22 7.03 2.01
N ALA A 211 -10.16 6.93 2.81
CA ALA A 211 -9.59 8.05 3.54
C ALA A 211 -8.09 8.22 3.27
N GLU A 212 -7.62 9.47 3.27
CA GLU A 212 -6.21 9.84 3.23
C GLU A 212 -5.65 9.88 4.65
N SER A 213 -4.50 9.24 4.84
CA SER A 213 -3.78 9.18 6.12
C SER A 213 -2.69 10.25 6.20
N SER A 214 -2.65 10.93 7.35
CA SER A 214 -1.59 11.83 7.77
C SER A 214 -1.09 11.47 9.17
N ILE A 215 0.23 11.39 9.35
CA ILE A 215 0.89 11.09 10.63
C ILE A 215 2.13 11.97 10.77
N TYR A 216 2.24 12.66 11.90
CA TYR A 216 3.37 13.53 12.20
C TYR A 216 3.91 13.25 13.60
N VAL A 217 5.24 13.29 13.71
CA VAL A 217 5.97 13.08 14.97
C VAL A 217 6.91 14.27 15.17
N ALA A 218 6.92 14.79 16.40
CA ALA A 218 7.79 15.89 16.80
C ALA A 218 9.27 15.57 16.55
N ASP A 219 10.05 16.59 16.19
CA ASP A 219 11.45 16.44 15.73
C ASP A 219 12.35 15.70 16.73
N GLY A 220 12.17 15.97 18.03
CA GLY A 220 12.94 15.36 19.13
C GLY A 220 12.43 13.99 19.62
N SER A 221 11.36 13.45 19.05
CA SER A 221 10.73 12.22 19.53
C SER A 221 10.72 11.09 18.51
N ARG A 222 11.38 11.27 17.36
CA ARG A 222 11.50 10.24 16.31
C ARG A 222 12.33 9.05 16.79
N GLY A 223 12.10 7.89 16.19
CA GLY A 223 12.80 6.64 16.53
C GLY A 223 12.31 5.96 17.83
N ARG A 224 11.39 6.57 18.58
CA ARG A 224 10.79 5.99 19.81
C ARG A 224 9.52 5.17 19.60
N GLY A 225 9.22 4.79 18.36
CA GLY A 225 7.99 4.02 18.05
C GLY A 225 6.68 4.83 18.07
N ILE A 226 6.70 6.15 18.29
CA ILE A 226 5.49 7.00 18.31
C ILE A 226 4.68 6.88 17.02
N GLY A 227 5.35 6.89 15.87
CA GLY A 227 4.69 6.69 14.58
C GLY A 227 3.97 5.34 14.50
N LYS A 228 4.55 4.28 15.08
CA LYS A 228 3.95 2.94 15.12
C LYS A 228 2.68 2.94 15.98
N ALA A 229 2.71 3.58 17.15
CA ALA A 229 1.54 3.71 18.02
C ALA A 229 0.40 4.49 17.31
N LEU A 230 0.74 5.59 16.64
CA LEU A 230 -0.22 6.40 15.89
C LEU A 230 -0.83 5.64 14.70
N ILE A 231 0.00 5.00 13.87
CA ILE A 231 -0.52 4.26 12.71
C ILE A 231 -1.31 3.04 13.13
N HIS A 232 -0.92 2.37 14.22
CA HIS A 232 -1.69 1.28 14.80
C HIS A 232 -3.10 1.75 15.18
N GLN A 233 -3.21 2.82 15.97
CA GLN A 233 -4.51 3.39 16.36
C GLN A 233 -5.34 3.81 15.14
N GLN A 234 -4.71 4.41 14.15
CA GLN A 234 -5.40 4.89 12.96
C GLN A 234 -5.99 3.74 12.14
N VAL A 235 -5.22 2.69 11.87
CA VAL A 235 -5.69 1.58 11.03
C VAL A 235 -6.75 0.74 11.73
N THR A 236 -6.60 0.49 13.04
CA THR A 236 -7.60 -0.28 13.80
C THR A 236 -8.92 0.47 13.93
N ALA A 237 -8.87 1.79 14.17
CA ALA A 237 -10.08 2.60 14.21
C ALA A 237 -10.74 2.76 12.83
N ALA A 238 -9.95 2.83 11.76
CA ALA A 238 -10.48 2.87 10.39
C ALA A 238 -11.24 1.58 10.05
N ASP A 239 -10.65 0.41 10.34
CA ASP A 239 -11.29 -0.88 10.12
C ASP A 239 -12.60 -1.00 10.92
N ALA A 240 -12.59 -0.61 12.20
CA ALA A 240 -13.76 -0.63 13.07
C ALA A 240 -14.89 0.31 12.59
N ALA A 241 -14.54 1.40 11.89
CA ALA A 241 -15.50 2.36 11.33
C ALA A 241 -15.95 2.01 9.90
N GLY A 242 -15.52 0.88 9.34
CA GLY A 242 -15.89 0.46 7.99
C GLY A 242 -15.16 1.20 6.86
N LEU A 243 -14.04 1.88 7.15
CA LEU A 243 -13.19 2.45 6.12
C LEU A 243 -12.38 1.33 5.44
N TRP A 244 -12.69 1.03 4.18
CA TRP A 244 -12.09 -0.10 3.47
C TRP A 244 -10.76 0.21 2.79
N THR A 245 -10.40 1.48 2.63
CA THR A 245 -9.10 1.87 2.07
C THR A 245 -8.54 3.12 2.75
N LEU A 246 -7.31 3.02 3.22
CA LEU A 246 -6.50 4.17 3.61
C LEU A 246 -5.43 4.39 2.54
N GLN A 247 -5.20 5.63 2.15
CA GLN A 247 -4.16 5.98 1.17
C GLN A 247 -3.30 7.12 1.67
N THR A 248 -2.08 7.23 1.16
CA THR A 248 -1.22 8.37 1.45
C THR A 248 -0.22 8.59 0.33
N ALA A 249 0.32 9.81 0.27
CA ALA A 249 1.34 10.21 -0.68
C ALA A 249 2.58 10.70 0.08
N ILE A 250 3.71 10.07 -0.18
CA ILE A 250 4.94 10.31 0.58
C ILE A 250 6.03 10.71 -0.38
N PHE A 251 6.83 11.73 -0.03
CA PHE A 251 8.04 12.04 -0.78
C PHE A 251 9.02 10.85 -0.73
N PRO A 252 9.63 10.43 -1.85
CA PRO A 252 10.54 9.29 -1.87
C PRO A 252 11.71 9.41 -0.89
N GLU A 253 12.15 10.64 -0.59
CA GLU A 253 13.22 10.90 0.37
C GLU A 253 12.83 10.53 1.82
N ASN A 254 11.53 10.54 2.15
CA ASN A 254 11.02 10.22 3.47
C ASN A 254 10.86 8.70 3.67
N ARG A 255 11.98 7.99 3.61
CA ARG A 255 12.04 6.52 3.74
C ARG A 255 11.46 6.03 5.07
N ALA A 256 11.59 6.82 6.14
CA ALA A 256 11.03 6.49 7.44
C ALA A 256 9.49 6.43 7.40
N SER A 257 8.84 7.39 6.73
CA SER A 257 7.39 7.38 6.56
C SER A 257 6.93 6.22 5.66
N VAL A 258 7.66 5.92 4.58
CA VAL A 258 7.36 4.76 3.72
C VAL A 258 7.42 3.46 4.52
N ALA A 259 8.51 3.24 5.28
CA ALA A 259 8.67 2.05 6.11
C ALA A 259 7.61 1.95 7.21
N LEU A 260 7.23 3.08 7.82
CA LEU A 260 6.16 3.14 8.81
C LEU A 260 4.83 2.64 8.21
N HIS A 261 4.44 3.17 7.05
CA HIS A 261 3.20 2.76 6.39
C HIS A 261 3.25 1.28 5.98
N GLN A 262 4.37 0.81 5.42
CA GLN A 262 4.55 -0.60 5.08
C GLN A 262 4.40 -1.53 6.30
N SER A 263 4.89 -1.11 7.47
CA SER A 263 4.72 -1.88 8.72
C SER A 263 3.26 -1.97 9.21
N ALA A 264 2.37 -1.12 8.68
CA ALA A 264 0.94 -1.15 8.93
C ALA A 264 0.14 -1.74 7.74
N GLY A 265 0.81 -2.47 6.86
CA GLY A 265 0.19 -3.19 5.75
C GLY A 265 -0.13 -2.35 4.52
N TYR A 266 0.41 -1.12 4.43
CA TYR A 266 0.32 -0.34 3.21
C TYR A 266 1.23 -0.94 2.12
N ARG A 267 0.74 -0.93 0.89
CA ARG A 267 1.49 -1.27 -0.33
C ARG A 267 1.75 -0.03 -1.16
N THR A 268 2.85 -0.04 -1.90
CA THR A 268 3.10 0.98 -2.93
C THR A 268 2.26 0.67 -4.16
N LEU A 269 1.53 1.66 -4.67
CA LEU A 269 0.78 1.57 -5.93
C LEU A 269 1.58 2.13 -7.11
N GLY A 270 2.45 3.10 -6.86
CA GLY A 270 3.28 3.67 -7.92
C GLY A 270 3.97 4.96 -7.51
N LEU A 271 4.86 5.41 -8.39
CA LEU A 271 5.50 6.71 -8.34
C LEU A 271 4.69 7.70 -9.18
N ARG A 272 4.34 8.84 -8.59
CA ARG A 272 3.77 9.98 -9.31
C ARG A 272 4.88 11.00 -9.53
N GLU A 273 5.46 10.94 -10.71
CA GLU A 273 6.58 11.79 -11.12
C GLU A 273 6.13 13.23 -11.32
N ARG A 274 6.91 14.18 -10.79
CA ARG A 274 6.77 15.62 -10.98
C ARG A 274 5.34 16.12 -10.72
N ILE A 275 4.66 15.52 -9.74
CA ILE A 275 3.24 15.75 -9.48
C ILE A 275 2.97 17.12 -8.85
N GLY A 276 3.95 17.69 -8.15
CA GLY A 276 3.81 18.99 -7.47
C GLY A 276 5.09 19.82 -7.57
N ARG A 277 4.93 21.15 -7.75
CA ARG A 277 6.03 22.09 -7.71
C ARG A 277 6.15 22.71 -6.31
N HIS A 278 7.23 22.39 -5.61
CA HIS A 278 7.49 22.82 -4.23
C HIS A 278 8.81 23.60 -4.18
N TYR A 279 8.77 24.83 -3.65
CA TYR A 279 9.92 25.76 -3.64
C TYR A 279 10.63 25.87 -5.00
N GLY A 280 9.85 25.92 -6.09
CA GLY A 280 10.37 26.04 -7.45
C GLY A 280 10.81 24.72 -8.10
N VAL A 281 10.94 23.63 -7.33
CA VAL A 281 11.38 22.30 -7.78
C VAL A 281 10.18 21.37 -7.98
N TRP A 282 10.16 20.62 -9.08
CA TRP A 282 9.18 19.57 -9.29
C TRP A 282 9.54 18.33 -8.46
N ARG A 283 8.58 17.82 -7.70
CA ARG A 283 8.80 16.69 -6.78
C ARG A 283 7.87 15.54 -7.08
N ASP A 284 8.40 14.35 -6.85
CA ASP A 284 7.69 13.10 -7.00
C ASP A 284 7.02 12.71 -5.69
N THR A 285 6.03 11.82 -5.76
CA THR A 285 5.50 11.14 -4.56
C THR A 285 5.32 9.65 -4.82
N VAL A 286 5.65 8.84 -3.84
CA VAL A 286 5.25 7.43 -3.79
C VAL A 286 3.83 7.37 -3.24
N PHE A 287 2.92 6.77 -3.99
CA PHE A 287 1.53 6.60 -3.58
C PHE A 287 1.36 5.23 -2.93
N LEU A 288 0.84 5.22 -1.71
CA LEU A 288 0.64 4.01 -0.92
C LEU A 288 -0.83 3.86 -0.57
N GLU A 289 -1.29 2.61 -0.45
CA GLU A 289 -2.61 2.28 0.10
C GLU A 289 -2.55 1.08 1.05
N ARG A 290 -3.48 1.04 1.99
CA ARG A 290 -3.83 -0.12 2.80
C ARG A 290 -5.31 -0.40 2.57
N ARG A 291 -5.64 -1.66 2.26
CA ARG A 291 -7.02 -2.14 2.22
C ARG A 291 -7.28 -2.99 3.45
N THR A 292 -8.49 -2.89 4.00
CA THR A 292 -8.96 -3.85 5.01
C THR A 292 -9.00 -5.26 4.42
N ALA A 293 -8.88 -6.29 5.27
CA ALA A 293 -8.88 -7.69 4.83
C ALA A 293 -10.29 -8.21 4.49
N THR A 294 -11.33 -7.57 5.00
CA THR A 294 -12.73 -7.93 4.81
C THR A 294 -13.43 -6.88 3.99
N ASP A 295 -14.02 -7.25 2.85
CA ASP A 295 -14.86 -6.32 2.10
C ASP A 295 -16.00 -5.82 3.01
N PRO A 296 -16.25 -4.50 3.06
CA PRO A 296 -17.38 -3.96 3.82
C PRO A 296 -18.71 -4.38 3.16
N ASP A 297 -19.72 -4.64 3.98
CA ASP A 297 -21.10 -4.95 3.56
C ASP A 297 -21.77 -3.80 2.78
#